data_AF-A0AA88MKJ6-F1
#
_entry.id   AF-A0AA88MKJ6-F1
#
_cell.length_a   1.000
_cell.length_b   1.000
_cell.length_c   1.000
_cell.angle_alpha   90.00
_cell.angle_beta   90.00
_cell.angle_gamma   90.00
#
_symmetry.space_group_name_H-M   'P 1'
#
loop_
_entity.id
_entity.type
_entity.pdbx_description
1 polymer ?
#
loop_
_entity_poly.entity_id
_entity_poly.type
_entity_poly.pdbx_seq_one_letter_code
_entity_poly.pdbx_strand_id
1 'polypeptide(L)'
;MWQNFPRCALIFLLLALSGFIYLLRNIYTLESRVQSSFIPEHLPTFYHNRTFCAHLGQKSSPEDELEERYLLDIIAWPGPLPSSAPVVLRQTSDPVHSLFTILPTKTGRQWHVGDQLEALVQIHDFQGRPKHYGGDFLVARLHSPELGAGVVGEVVDHKNGFYSVLFPLLWEGSAQAVAVLRRLREERPDRVFFKSLFRLGFLSETTVCNMCLPPDQQPLCNYTDVHTGEPWFCYKPKMLSCDTRVNHAKGGYLKHLITNKEALLFQSGVNIKVYIHPSGPDRINVLPPRKERSNIKPDPVKLEPSGYYYEGTWRSLSGIAVRQFNGSPSIIPCLRNKVINMYGDSTVRQWFEYLIATVPELKEFNLHSPKNVGPFMAVDSSHNILLKYRCHGPPIRFTTVLSSEMRYISNELDGLSGGPDTVVVLSIWAHFSTFPVEVYIRRLRHIRRAVVHLLDRAPGTLIVIRSANLQALDQEVSLYNSDWFSVQLDKVLRAMFKGMDVLLVDAWQMSLAHHLPHALHPPPPIIKNMIDMFLSYVCPEKKKNHQK
;
A
#
# COMPACT_ATOMS: atom_id res chain seq x y z
N MET A 1 35.21 46.80 -44.97
CA MET A 1 34.59 46.00 -46.05
C MET A 1 34.00 44.73 -45.44
N TRP A 2 32.87 44.83 -44.76
CA TRP A 2 32.13 43.69 -44.19
C TRP A 2 30.72 43.74 -44.77
N GLN A 3 30.36 42.75 -45.59
CA GLN A 3 29.03 42.63 -46.17
C GLN A 3 28.54 41.18 -46.12
N ASN A 4 27.31 41.04 -45.62
CA ASN A 4 26.36 40.00 -46.01
C ASN A 4 26.78 38.54 -45.77
N PHE A 5 26.77 38.12 -44.50
CA PHE A 5 26.33 36.75 -44.19
C PHE A 5 24.89 36.59 -44.69
N PRO A 6 24.60 35.67 -45.64
CA PRO A 6 23.26 35.53 -46.17
C PRO A 6 22.33 34.94 -45.10
N ARG A 7 21.16 35.56 -44.88
CA ARG A 7 20.15 35.08 -43.91
C ARG A 7 19.80 33.60 -44.08
N CYS A 8 19.88 33.08 -45.30
CA CYS A 8 19.69 31.67 -45.62
C CYS A 8 20.67 30.75 -44.87
N ALA A 9 21.94 31.14 -44.69
CA ALA A 9 22.93 30.32 -43.99
C ALA A 9 22.54 30.06 -42.52
N LEU A 10 22.01 31.08 -41.84
CA LEU A 10 21.53 30.94 -40.46
C LEU A 10 20.30 30.00 -40.38
N ILE A 11 19.41 30.08 -41.37
CA ILE A 11 18.24 29.20 -41.48
C ILE A 11 18.67 27.74 -41.74
N PHE A 12 19.61 27.50 -42.65
CA PHE A 12 20.15 26.16 -42.89
C PHE A 12 20.87 25.60 -41.66
N LEU A 13 21.59 26.43 -40.89
CA LEU A 13 22.26 25.99 -39.67
C LEU A 13 21.25 25.62 -38.57
N LEU A 14 20.16 26.38 -38.42
CA LEU A 14 19.05 26.05 -37.52
C LEU A 14 18.30 24.78 -37.94
N LEU A 15 18.08 24.57 -39.25
CA LEU A 15 17.46 23.35 -39.78
C LEU A 15 18.37 22.12 -39.59
N ALA A 16 19.68 22.27 -39.79
CA ALA A 16 20.66 21.22 -39.51
C ALA A 16 20.73 20.88 -38.01
N LEU A 17 20.73 21.89 -37.13
CA LEU A 17 20.70 21.69 -35.68
C LEU A 17 19.39 21.01 -35.23
N SER A 18 18.25 21.42 -35.79
CA SER A 18 16.94 20.79 -35.58
C SER A 18 16.95 19.32 -36.02
N GLY A 19 17.45 19.02 -37.22
CA GLY A 19 17.59 17.66 -37.73
C GLY A 19 18.53 16.81 -36.89
N PHE A 20 19.63 17.37 -36.39
CA PHE A 20 20.57 16.69 -35.51
C PHE A 20 19.98 16.42 -34.11
N ILE A 21 19.24 17.38 -33.53
CA ILE A 21 18.50 17.18 -32.27
C ILE A 21 17.39 16.14 -32.45
N TYR A 22 16.69 16.14 -33.59
CA TYR A 22 15.68 15.13 -33.93
C TYR A 22 16.30 13.73 -34.10
N LEU A 23 17.46 13.64 -34.75
CA LEU A 23 18.25 12.40 -34.87
C LEU A 23 18.73 11.91 -33.50
N LEU A 24 19.35 12.75 -32.68
CA LEU A 24 19.77 12.38 -31.31
C LEU A 24 18.59 11.95 -30.45
N ARG A 25 17.46 12.65 -30.53
CA ARG A 25 16.23 12.27 -29.82
C ARG A 25 15.69 10.93 -30.32
N ASN A 26 15.70 10.68 -31.64
CA ASN A 26 15.29 9.38 -32.19
C ASN A 26 16.28 8.28 -31.84
N ILE A 27 17.60 8.54 -31.81
CA ILE A 27 18.62 7.56 -31.37
C ILE A 27 18.40 7.23 -29.90
N TYR A 28 18.19 8.22 -29.02
CA TYR A 28 17.86 7.97 -27.61
C TYR A 28 16.54 7.22 -27.43
N THR A 29 15.52 7.55 -28.23
CA THR A 29 14.23 6.83 -28.22
C THR A 29 14.41 5.40 -28.76
N LEU A 30 15.28 5.19 -29.75
CA LEU A 30 15.59 3.90 -30.35
C LEU A 30 16.45 3.04 -29.42
N GLU A 31 17.46 3.59 -28.74
CA GLU A 31 18.18 2.90 -27.66
C GLU A 31 17.22 2.49 -26.54
N SER A 32 16.29 3.37 -26.13
CA SER A 32 15.26 2.99 -25.16
C SER A 32 14.33 1.88 -25.69
N ARG A 33 14.03 1.87 -27.00
CA ARG A 33 13.21 0.83 -27.66
C ARG A 33 13.96 -0.47 -27.91
N VAL A 34 15.28 -0.43 -28.10
CA VAL A 34 16.15 -1.60 -28.32
C VAL A 34 16.55 -2.21 -26.98
N GLN A 35 16.73 -1.42 -25.93
CA GLN A 35 16.76 -1.90 -24.53
C GLN A 35 15.39 -2.46 -24.09
N SER A 36 14.30 -1.97 -24.69
CA SER A 36 12.95 -2.52 -24.56
C SER A 36 12.62 -3.59 -25.64
N SER A 37 13.60 -4.09 -26.40
CA SER A 37 13.30 -5.10 -27.42
C SER A 37 12.87 -6.40 -26.75
N PHE A 38 11.63 -6.81 -27.05
CA PHE A 38 11.00 -7.97 -26.44
C PHE A 38 11.62 -9.26 -26.99
N ILE A 39 12.74 -9.69 -26.40
CA ILE A 39 13.00 -11.12 -26.28
C ILE A 39 11.89 -11.67 -25.36
N PRO A 40 11.13 -12.70 -25.77
CA PRO A 40 10.32 -13.46 -24.84
C PRO A 40 11.30 -14.20 -23.91
N GLU A 41 11.63 -13.57 -22.77
CA GLU A 41 12.25 -14.30 -21.67
C GLU A 41 11.25 -15.37 -21.25
N HIS A 42 11.49 -16.60 -21.69
CA HIS A 42 10.95 -17.80 -21.09
C HIS A 42 11.52 -17.89 -19.66
N LEU A 43 10.99 -17.05 -18.78
CA LEU A 43 11.17 -17.15 -17.35
C LEU A 43 10.65 -18.55 -16.94
N PRO A 44 11.54 -19.45 -16.51
CA PRO A 44 11.17 -20.82 -16.22
C PRO A 44 10.09 -20.84 -15.14
N THR A 45 9.02 -21.58 -15.39
CA THR A 45 7.86 -21.62 -14.51
C THR A 45 8.25 -22.15 -13.14
N PHE A 46 7.89 -21.43 -12.08
CA PHE A 46 8.05 -21.89 -10.71
C PHE A 46 7.21 -23.15 -10.48
N TYR A 47 7.84 -24.31 -10.58
CA TYR A 47 7.29 -25.58 -10.12
C TYR A 47 8.40 -26.39 -9.46
N HIS A 48 8.31 -26.52 -8.13
CA HIS A 48 8.13 -27.83 -7.48
C HIS A 48 7.92 -27.75 -5.96
N ASN A 49 8.21 -26.62 -5.31
CA ASN A 49 7.83 -26.37 -3.92
C ASN A 49 7.01 -25.10 -3.77
N ARG A 50 5.73 -25.24 -3.38
CA ARG A 50 4.79 -24.15 -3.04
C ARG A 50 5.26 -23.23 -1.90
N THR A 51 6.34 -23.61 -1.22
CA THR A 51 6.81 -23.01 0.04
C THR A 51 8.24 -22.47 0.00
N PHE A 52 9.01 -22.70 -1.08
CA PHE A 52 10.44 -22.30 -1.13
C PHE A 52 10.64 -20.81 -0.82
N CYS A 53 9.82 -19.95 -1.41
CA CYS A 53 9.91 -18.51 -1.24
C CYS A 53 9.58 -18.02 0.19
N ALA A 54 8.70 -18.72 0.91
CA ALA A 54 8.36 -18.41 2.30
C ALA A 54 9.51 -18.76 3.26
N HIS A 55 10.19 -19.88 3.02
CA HIS A 55 11.27 -20.39 3.88
C HIS A 55 12.68 -19.87 3.53
N LEU A 56 12.81 -18.94 2.57
CA LEU A 56 14.08 -18.30 2.25
C LEU A 56 14.45 -17.21 3.26
N GLY A 57 15.73 -17.16 3.65
CA GLY A 57 16.29 -16.19 4.59
C GLY A 57 16.89 -16.86 5.82
N GLN A 58 17.12 -16.09 6.88
CA GLN A 58 17.55 -16.64 8.17
C GLN A 58 16.45 -17.52 8.78
N LYS A 59 16.83 -18.66 9.38
CA LYS A 59 15.90 -19.52 10.11
C LYS A 59 15.31 -18.77 11.30
N SER A 60 13.98 -18.75 11.40
CA SER A 60 13.21 -18.19 12.52
C SER A 60 13.56 -18.85 13.86
N SER A 61 13.45 -18.08 14.96
CA SER A 61 13.41 -18.65 16.31
C SER A 61 12.05 -19.31 16.60
N PRO A 62 11.92 -20.20 17.60
CA PRO A 62 10.64 -20.78 18.00
C PRO A 62 9.57 -19.73 18.32
N GLU A 63 9.98 -18.60 18.91
CA GLU A 63 9.14 -17.45 19.22
C GLU A 63 8.66 -16.75 17.93
N ASP A 64 9.57 -16.54 16.97
CA ASP A 64 9.25 -15.99 15.65
C ASP A 64 8.29 -16.92 14.85
N GLU A 65 8.47 -18.23 14.94
CA GLU A 65 7.58 -19.23 14.32
C GLU A 65 6.18 -19.27 14.97
N LEU A 66 6.08 -19.00 16.28
CA LEU A 66 4.80 -18.90 16.98
C LEU A 66 4.06 -17.61 16.60
N GLU A 67 4.78 -16.48 16.57
CA GLU A 67 4.25 -15.20 16.10
C GLU A 67 3.79 -15.28 14.64
N GLU A 68 4.58 -15.92 13.77
CA GLU A 68 4.25 -16.06 12.35
C GLU A 68 2.94 -16.83 12.16
N ARG A 69 2.76 -17.95 12.88
CA ARG A 69 1.49 -18.68 12.91
C ARG A 69 0.33 -17.80 13.38
N TYR A 70 0.48 -17.10 14.51
CA TYR A 70 -0.55 -16.18 15.01
C TYR A 70 -0.92 -15.08 13.99
N LEU A 71 0.06 -14.50 13.31
CA LEU A 71 -0.15 -13.47 12.29
C LEU A 71 -0.83 -14.02 11.03
N LEU A 72 -0.50 -15.26 10.63
CA LEU A 72 -1.17 -15.98 9.54
C LEU A 72 -2.61 -16.34 9.91
N ASP A 73 -2.87 -16.77 11.15
CA ASP A 73 -4.21 -17.09 11.67
C ASP A 73 -5.14 -15.87 11.67
N ILE A 74 -4.64 -14.67 12.03
CA ILE A 74 -5.39 -13.39 11.96
C ILE A 74 -5.90 -13.06 10.54
N ILE A 75 -5.17 -13.51 9.51
CA ILE A 75 -5.49 -13.26 8.11
C ILE A 75 -6.01 -14.49 7.37
N ALA A 76 -6.20 -15.61 8.06
CA ALA A 76 -6.61 -16.87 7.48
C ALA A 76 -7.93 -16.68 6.71
N TRP A 77 -7.84 -16.75 5.37
CA TRP A 77 -9.02 -16.53 4.54
C TRP A 77 -9.72 -17.87 4.25
N PRO A 78 -10.98 -18.03 4.69
CA PRO A 78 -11.78 -19.21 4.36
C PRO A 78 -11.88 -19.41 2.84
N GLY A 79 -11.48 -20.59 2.38
CA GLY A 79 -11.48 -20.92 0.95
C GLY A 79 -12.02 -22.32 0.71
N PRO A 80 -12.30 -22.67 -0.56
CA PRO A 80 -12.89 -23.95 -0.88
C PRO A 80 -11.93 -25.08 -0.50
N LEU A 81 -12.51 -26.18 0.01
CA LEU A 81 -11.85 -27.49 -0.01
C LEU A 81 -11.35 -27.76 -1.44
N PRO A 82 -10.20 -28.44 -1.62
CA PRO A 82 -9.66 -28.75 -2.94
C PRO A 82 -10.59 -29.72 -3.69
N SER A 83 -11.59 -29.16 -4.37
CA SER A 83 -12.51 -29.88 -5.22
C SER A 83 -11.86 -30.18 -6.55
N SER A 84 -11.98 -31.43 -7.00
CA SER A 84 -11.54 -31.90 -8.32
C SER A 84 -12.46 -31.43 -9.47
N ALA A 85 -13.58 -30.77 -9.16
CA ALA A 85 -14.56 -30.33 -10.15
C ALA A 85 -14.25 -28.92 -10.71
N PRO A 86 -14.36 -28.69 -12.03
CA PRO A 86 -14.11 -27.39 -12.64
C PRO A 86 -15.20 -26.35 -12.25
N VAL A 87 -14.76 -25.13 -11.91
CA VAL A 87 -15.65 -24.02 -11.55
C VAL A 87 -16.59 -23.64 -12.69
N VAL A 88 -17.89 -23.59 -12.40
CA VAL A 88 -18.94 -23.15 -13.32
C VAL A 88 -19.21 -21.66 -13.09
N LEU A 89 -18.77 -20.81 -14.04
CA LEU A 89 -18.90 -19.33 -13.94
C LEU A 89 -20.32 -18.87 -13.54
N ARG A 90 -21.35 -19.51 -14.10
CA ARG A 90 -22.76 -19.16 -13.82
C ARG A 90 -23.16 -19.34 -12.35
N GLN A 91 -22.38 -20.05 -11.55
CA GLN A 91 -22.60 -20.29 -10.11
C GLN A 91 -21.74 -19.39 -9.22
N THR A 92 -20.91 -18.51 -9.80
CA THR A 92 -20.11 -17.51 -9.07
C THR A 92 -20.97 -16.30 -8.73
N SER A 93 -20.54 -15.53 -7.71
CA SER A 93 -21.21 -14.34 -7.21
C SER A 93 -21.40 -13.26 -8.29
N ASP A 94 -22.61 -12.71 -8.38
CA ASP A 94 -22.97 -11.63 -9.29
C ASP A 94 -23.51 -10.43 -8.50
N PRO A 95 -22.80 -9.29 -8.44
CA PRO A 95 -23.25 -8.12 -7.70
C PRO A 95 -24.49 -7.44 -8.30
N VAL A 96 -24.83 -7.72 -9.57
CA VAL A 96 -26.02 -7.14 -10.25
C VAL A 96 -27.31 -7.79 -9.75
N HIS A 97 -27.30 -9.10 -9.54
CA HIS A 97 -28.43 -9.84 -8.96
C HIS A 97 -28.41 -9.87 -7.43
N SER A 98 -27.28 -9.50 -6.82
CA SER A 98 -27.15 -9.39 -5.37
C SER A 98 -27.83 -8.12 -4.86
N LEU A 99 -28.37 -8.19 -3.63
CA LEU A 99 -29.15 -7.11 -3.05
C LEU A 99 -28.72 -6.86 -1.59
N PHE A 100 -28.87 -5.62 -1.11
CA PHE A 100 -28.78 -5.32 0.32
C PHE A 100 -30.06 -4.68 0.86
N THR A 101 -30.40 -5.01 2.11
CA THR A 101 -31.59 -4.50 2.82
C THR A 101 -31.16 -3.89 4.14
N ILE A 102 -31.44 -2.60 4.35
CA ILE A 102 -31.22 -1.97 5.66
C ILE A 102 -32.23 -2.53 6.67
N LEU A 103 -31.74 -3.04 7.80
CA LEU A 103 -32.57 -3.59 8.85
C LEU A 103 -33.11 -2.46 9.77
N PRO A 104 -34.37 -2.53 10.23
CA PRO A 104 -34.93 -1.52 11.13
C PRO A 104 -34.26 -1.57 12.50
N THR A 105 -34.20 -0.44 13.21
CA THR A 105 -33.67 -0.42 14.59
C THR A 105 -34.64 -1.11 15.55
N LYS A 106 -34.15 -1.53 16.72
CA LYS A 106 -34.97 -2.05 17.82
C LYS A 106 -36.10 -1.09 18.28
N THR A 107 -36.09 0.18 17.83
CA THR A 107 -37.12 1.19 18.12
C THR A 107 -37.86 1.74 16.87
N GLY A 108 -37.63 1.18 15.67
CA GLY A 108 -38.37 1.54 14.44
C GLY A 108 -37.48 1.93 13.25
N ARG A 109 -38.01 2.77 12.34
CA ARG A 109 -37.30 3.27 11.13
C ARG A 109 -36.63 4.64 11.33
N GLN A 110 -36.15 4.94 12.52
CA GLN A 110 -35.44 6.19 12.84
C GLN A 110 -34.07 5.86 13.41
N TRP A 111 -33.05 6.57 12.91
CA TRP A 111 -31.66 6.48 13.34
C TRP A 111 -31.19 7.83 13.85
N HIS A 112 -30.43 7.84 14.93
CA HIS A 112 -29.79 9.01 15.53
C HIS A 112 -28.26 8.92 15.43
N VAL A 113 -27.59 10.07 15.53
CA VAL A 113 -26.13 10.10 15.67
C VAL A 113 -25.71 9.30 16.90
N GLY A 114 -24.92 8.24 16.68
CA GLY A 114 -24.48 7.29 17.71
C GLY A 114 -25.13 5.90 17.63
N ASP A 115 -26.17 5.73 16.81
CA ASP A 115 -26.81 4.42 16.59
C ASP A 115 -25.97 3.52 15.67
N GLN A 116 -26.14 2.21 15.82
CA GLN A 116 -25.58 1.17 14.94
C GLN A 116 -26.55 0.90 13.78
N LEU A 117 -26.06 1.00 12.55
CA LEU A 117 -26.81 0.63 11.33
C LEU A 117 -26.44 -0.79 10.92
N GLU A 118 -27.41 -1.68 10.76
CA GLU A 118 -27.21 -3.00 10.16
C GLU A 118 -27.87 -3.06 8.79
N ALA A 119 -27.19 -3.65 7.81
CA ALA A 119 -27.77 -4.01 6.53
C ALA A 119 -27.44 -5.46 6.18
N LEU A 120 -28.46 -6.23 5.78
CA LEU A 120 -28.30 -7.61 5.35
C LEU A 120 -28.09 -7.65 3.83
N VAL A 121 -26.94 -8.14 3.39
CA VAL A 121 -26.62 -8.37 1.97
C VAL A 121 -26.93 -9.83 1.64
N GLN A 122 -27.65 -10.08 0.55
CA GLN A 122 -27.91 -11.41 0.01
C GLN A 122 -27.23 -11.54 -1.36
N ILE A 123 -26.17 -12.34 -1.43
CA ILE A 123 -25.43 -12.56 -2.67
C ILE A 123 -26.11 -13.62 -3.51
N HIS A 124 -26.27 -13.32 -4.80
CA HIS A 124 -26.83 -14.22 -5.80
C HIS A 124 -25.76 -14.64 -6.81
N ASP A 125 -26.02 -15.72 -7.54
CA ASP A 125 -25.18 -16.16 -8.66
C ASP A 125 -25.57 -15.47 -9.98
N PHE A 126 -24.76 -15.65 -11.03
CA PHE A 126 -25.04 -15.17 -12.40
C PHE A 126 -26.28 -15.82 -13.07
N GLN A 127 -27.04 -16.68 -12.38
CA GLN A 127 -28.37 -17.14 -12.80
C GLN A 127 -29.49 -16.46 -12.00
N GLY A 128 -29.18 -15.49 -11.15
CA GLY A 128 -30.12 -14.82 -10.26
C GLY A 128 -30.59 -15.69 -9.09
N ARG A 129 -29.87 -16.76 -8.74
CA ARG A 129 -30.25 -17.67 -7.64
C ARG A 129 -29.50 -17.31 -6.36
N PRO A 130 -30.14 -17.33 -5.17
CA PRO A 130 -29.45 -17.12 -3.91
C PRO A 130 -28.26 -18.08 -3.76
N LYS A 131 -27.10 -17.58 -3.33
CA LYS A 131 -26.01 -18.45 -2.89
C LYS A 131 -26.39 -19.15 -1.59
N HIS A 132 -25.73 -20.27 -1.33
CA HIS A 132 -25.77 -21.00 -0.05
C HIS A 132 -24.37 -21.11 0.57
N TYR A 133 -23.45 -20.22 0.19
CA TYR A 133 -22.05 -20.20 0.61
C TYR A 133 -21.48 -18.77 0.61
N GLY A 134 -20.53 -18.50 1.48
CA GLY A 134 -19.96 -17.16 1.72
C GLY A 134 -18.69 -16.80 0.90
N GLY A 135 -17.80 -16.04 1.56
CA GLY A 135 -16.40 -15.70 1.30
C GLY A 135 -16.10 -14.50 0.41
N ASP A 136 -17.12 -13.79 -0.05
CA ASP A 136 -16.99 -12.68 -0.98
C ASP A 136 -16.22 -11.51 -0.35
N PHE A 137 -15.27 -10.93 -1.08
CA PHE A 137 -14.54 -9.74 -0.62
C PHE A 137 -15.41 -8.49 -0.81
N LEU A 138 -16.27 -8.24 0.16
CA LEU A 138 -17.11 -7.05 0.23
C LEU A 138 -16.41 -5.97 1.09
N VAL A 139 -16.56 -4.71 0.69
CA VAL A 139 -16.23 -3.55 1.53
C VAL A 139 -17.46 -2.67 1.63
N ALA A 140 -17.86 -2.32 2.84
CA ALA A 140 -19.01 -1.47 3.07
C ALA A 140 -18.58 -0.05 3.47
N ARG A 141 -19.31 0.95 2.97
CA ARG A 141 -19.18 2.33 3.39
C ARG A 141 -20.55 3.01 3.37
N LEU A 142 -20.86 3.77 4.42
CA LEU A 142 -21.99 4.69 4.44
C LEU A 142 -21.46 6.08 4.09
N HIS A 143 -22.20 6.83 3.28
CA HIS A 143 -21.73 8.11 2.75
C HIS A 143 -22.89 9.09 2.51
N SER A 144 -22.68 10.37 2.85
CA SER A 144 -23.53 11.50 2.45
C SER A 144 -22.67 12.52 1.70
N PRO A 145 -22.83 12.61 0.36
CA PRO A 145 -22.11 13.58 -0.47
C PRO A 145 -22.35 15.03 -0.05
N GLU A 146 -23.57 15.35 0.36
CA GLU A 146 -24.02 16.70 0.70
C GLU A 146 -23.33 17.24 1.96
N LEU A 147 -22.97 16.36 2.89
CA LEU A 147 -22.30 16.68 4.14
C LEU A 147 -20.78 16.39 4.10
N GLY A 148 -20.28 15.89 2.97
CA GLY A 148 -18.90 15.40 2.84
C GLY A 148 -18.54 14.36 3.91
N ALA A 149 -19.51 13.53 4.31
CA ALA A 149 -19.44 12.67 5.49
C ALA A 149 -19.46 11.19 5.11
N GLY A 150 -18.65 10.38 5.80
CA GLY A 150 -18.57 8.94 5.51
C GLY A 150 -17.89 8.12 6.59
N VAL A 151 -18.25 6.83 6.64
CA VAL A 151 -17.78 5.86 7.64
C VAL A 151 -17.70 4.45 7.03
N VAL A 152 -16.75 3.65 7.50
CA VAL A 152 -16.53 2.25 7.08
C VAL A 152 -17.47 1.32 7.84
N GLY A 153 -18.23 0.50 7.12
CA GLY A 153 -18.92 -0.66 7.69
C GLY A 153 -18.04 -1.90 7.60
N GLU A 154 -18.11 -2.79 8.58
CA GLU A 154 -17.53 -4.13 8.45
C GLU A 154 -18.55 -5.07 7.81
N VAL A 155 -18.04 -6.15 7.22
CA VAL A 155 -18.84 -7.20 6.61
C VAL A 155 -18.61 -8.48 7.39
N VAL A 156 -19.67 -8.98 8.01
CA VAL A 156 -19.76 -10.29 8.66
C VAL A 156 -20.41 -11.26 7.66
N ASP A 157 -19.82 -12.44 7.49
CA ASP A 157 -20.26 -13.47 6.55
C ASP A 157 -20.97 -14.60 7.29
N HIS A 158 -22.23 -14.87 6.92
CA HIS A 158 -23.05 -15.88 7.59
C HIS A 158 -22.89 -17.29 6.99
N LYS A 159 -21.89 -17.50 6.12
CA LYS A 159 -21.55 -18.77 5.44
C LYS A 159 -22.62 -19.32 4.51
N ASN A 160 -23.78 -18.68 4.39
CA ASN A 160 -24.99 -19.22 3.77
C ASN A 160 -25.48 -18.37 2.57
N GLY A 161 -24.62 -17.49 2.03
CA GLY A 161 -24.95 -16.53 0.97
C GLY A 161 -25.46 -15.18 1.47
N PHE A 162 -25.73 -15.05 2.78
CA PHE A 162 -26.01 -13.77 3.43
C PHE A 162 -24.79 -13.21 4.15
N TYR A 163 -24.71 -11.89 4.25
CA TYR A 163 -23.71 -11.14 5.00
C TYR A 163 -24.40 -10.04 5.78
N SER A 164 -24.07 -9.84 7.06
CA SER A 164 -24.46 -8.62 7.77
C SER A 164 -23.36 -7.58 7.59
N VAL A 165 -23.69 -6.49 6.92
CA VAL A 165 -22.95 -5.23 7.02
C VAL A 165 -23.31 -4.63 8.37
N LEU A 166 -22.43 -4.88 9.33
CA LEU A 166 -22.49 -4.34 10.69
C LEU A 166 -21.36 -3.33 10.85
N PHE A 167 -21.63 -2.26 11.58
CA PHE A 167 -20.59 -1.71 12.44
C PHE A 167 -20.54 -2.70 13.65
N PRO A 168 -19.43 -3.38 13.96
CA PRO A 168 -19.26 -4.81 13.57
C PRO A 168 -19.83 -5.95 14.48
N LEU A 169 -19.43 -7.25 14.50
CA LEU A 169 -18.18 -7.98 14.13
C LEU A 169 -18.40 -9.54 14.04
N LEU A 170 -17.38 -10.30 13.55
CA LEU A 170 -17.04 -11.75 13.75
C LEU A 170 -17.43 -12.79 12.65
N TRP A 171 -16.49 -13.04 11.70
CA TRP A 171 -16.32 -14.20 10.76
C TRP A 171 -17.48 -14.47 9.73
N GLU A 172 -17.57 -15.46 8.81
CA GLU A 172 -16.68 -16.48 8.17
C GLU A 172 -17.29 -16.99 6.81
N GLY A 173 -16.55 -17.62 5.87
CA GLY A 173 -17.13 -18.34 4.69
C GLY A 173 -16.28 -18.36 3.37
N SER A 174 -16.55 -19.22 2.37
CA SER A 174 -15.59 -19.54 1.26
C SER A 174 -15.96 -19.06 -0.17
N ALA A 175 -15.11 -18.25 -0.83
CA ALA A 175 -15.34 -17.77 -2.23
C ALA A 175 -14.20 -18.01 -3.24
N GLN A 176 -14.55 -17.81 -4.53
CA GLN A 176 -13.82 -18.35 -5.69
C GLN A 176 -12.86 -17.35 -6.37
N ALA A 177 -13.19 -16.06 -6.49
CA ALA A 177 -12.25 -15.06 -7.03
C ALA A 177 -11.03 -14.85 -6.11
N VAL A 178 -11.27 -14.87 -4.79
CA VAL A 178 -10.22 -14.88 -3.77
C VAL A 178 -9.33 -16.12 -3.88
N ALA A 179 -9.89 -17.30 -4.21
CA ALA A 179 -9.09 -18.51 -4.42
C ALA A 179 -8.08 -18.37 -5.56
N VAL A 180 -8.42 -17.65 -6.64
CA VAL A 180 -7.47 -17.33 -7.73
C VAL A 180 -6.36 -16.39 -7.24
N LEU A 181 -6.72 -15.32 -6.50
CA LEU A 181 -5.72 -14.39 -5.93
C LEU A 181 -4.78 -15.10 -4.94
N ARG A 182 -5.32 -15.95 -4.08
CA ARG A 182 -4.57 -16.78 -3.13
C ARG A 182 -3.60 -17.70 -3.87
N ARG A 183 -4.08 -18.49 -4.83
CA ARG A 183 -3.25 -19.35 -5.68
C ARG A 183 -2.12 -18.57 -6.34
N LEU A 184 -2.41 -17.40 -6.91
CA LEU A 184 -1.37 -16.58 -7.54
C LEU A 184 -0.28 -16.14 -6.54
N ARG A 185 -0.65 -15.73 -5.32
CA ARG A 185 0.32 -15.33 -4.28
C ARG A 185 1.19 -16.49 -3.80
N GLU A 186 0.62 -17.70 -3.70
CA GLU A 186 1.31 -18.91 -3.26
C GLU A 186 2.17 -19.54 -4.37
N GLU A 187 1.63 -19.69 -5.58
CA GLU A 187 2.26 -20.46 -6.68
C GLU A 187 3.01 -19.59 -7.71
N ARG A 188 2.69 -18.30 -7.82
CA ARG A 188 3.28 -17.37 -8.80
C ARG A 188 3.80 -16.07 -8.16
N PRO A 189 4.69 -16.12 -7.13
CA PRO A 189 5.25 -14.91 -6.52
C PRO A 189 6.19 -14.13 -7.46
N ASP A 190 6.79 -14.83 -8.42
CA ASP A 190 7.62 -14.34 -9.53
C ASP A 190 6.85 -13.54 -10.59
N ARG A 191 5.52 -13.45 -10.50
CA ARG A 191 4.70 -12.69 -11.45
C ARG A 191 5.06 -11.21 -11.53
N VAL A 192 5.77 -10.68 -10.53
CA VAL A 192 6.63 -9.50 -10.66
C VAL A 192 8.08 -9.96 -10.66
N PHE A 193 8.79 -9.71 -11.75
CA PHE A 193 10.21 -10.00 -11.86
C PHE A 193 11.01 -8.70 -11.89
N PHE A 194 12.24 -8.77 -11.40
CA PHE A 194 13.16 -7.64 -11.29
C PHE A 194 14.38 -7.90 -12.16
N LYS A 195 15.18 -6.87 -12.43
CA LYS A 195 16.45 -6.98 -13.13
C LYS A 195 17.50 -6.11 -12.47
N SER A 196 18.77 -6.40 -12.72
CA SER A 196 19.88 -5.48 -12.41
C SER A 196 20.78 -5.37 -13.62
N LEU A 197 21.22 -4.14 -13.91
CA LEU A 197 22.31 -3.86 -14.83
C LEU A 197 23.64 -4.13 -14.14
N PHE A 198 24.51 -4.86 -14.83
CA PHE A 198 25.91 -5.08 -14.48
C PHE A 198 26.77 -4.33 -15.49
N ARG A 199 27.86 -3.68 -15.04
CA ARG A 199 28.72 -2.89 -15.94
C ARG A 199 30.18 -2.88 -15.51
N LEU A 200 31.08 -3.16 -16.47
CA LEU A 200 32.52 -2.97 -16.35
C LEU A 200 33.02 -2.21 -17.59
N GLY A 201 33.27 -0.91 -17.44
CA GLY A 201 33.60 -0.04 -18.56
C GLY A 201 32.46 0.01 -19.60
N PHE A 202 32.75 -0.40 -20.83
CA PHE A 202 31.78 -0.49 -21.93
C PHE A 202 30.98 -1.80 -21.94
N LEU A 203 31.44 -2.85 -21.24
CA LEU A 203 30.70 -4.11 -21.14
C LEU A 203 29.54 -3.91 -20.17
N SER A 204 28.32 -4.26 -20.61
CA SER A 204 27.17 -4.32 -19.72
C SER A 204 26.22 -5.45 -20.07
N GLU A 205 25.72 -6.13 -19.04
CA GLU A 205 24.77 -7.23 -19.13
C GLU A 205 23.63 -6.96 -18.14
N THR A 206 22.39 -7.30 -18.49
CA THR A 206 21.24 -7.15 -17.58
C THR A 206 20.67 -8.53 -17.30
N THR A 207 20.63 -8.92 -16.04
CA THR A 207 20.12 -10.24 -15.62
C THR A 207 18.90 -10.10 -14.71
N VAL A 208 18.10 -11.17 -14.63
CA VAL A 208 16.93 -11.22 -13.75
C VAL A 208 17.36 -11.30 -12.29
N CYS A 209 16.63 -10.59 -11.44
CA CYS A 209 16.74 -10.60 -10.00
C CYS A 209 15.40 -10.92 -9.35
N ASN A 210 15.44 -11.62 -8.22
CA ASN A 210 14.28 -11.80 -7.35
C ASN A 210 14.74 -12.23 -5.96
N MET A 211 13.85 -12.14 -4.97
CA MET A 211 14.08 -12.72 -3.65
C MET A 211 14.17 -14.25 -3.72
N CYS A 212 13.40 -14.86 -4.62
CA CYS A 212 13.15 -16.30 -4.65
C CYS A 212 13.66 -16.98 -5.92
N LEU A 213 14.82 -16.57 -6.45
CA LEU A 213 15.39 -17.18 -7.66
C LEU A 213 15.81 -18.65 -7.44
N PRO A 214 15.42 -19.58 -8.32
CA PRO A 214 15.90 -20.96 -8.28
C PRO A 214 17.43 -21.07 -8.50
N PRO A 215 18.20 -21.63 -7.55
CA PRO A 215 19.67 -21.73 -7.64
C PRO A 215 20.16 -22.87 -8.55
N ASP A 216 19.28 -23.83 -8.86
CA ASP A 216 19.51 -25.00 -9.70
C ASP A 216 19.55 -24.66 -11.20
N GLN A 217 18.97 -23.53 -11.60
CA GLN A 217 18.83 -23.15 -13.01
C GLN A 217 20.08 -22.46 -13.57
N GLN A 218 20.66 -21.52 -12.82
CA GLN A 218 21.85 -20.76 -13.21
C GLN A 218 22.60 -20.29 -11.96
N PRO A 219 23.93 -20.07 -12.02
CA PRO A 219 24.70 -19.52 -10.91
C PRO A 219 24.12 -18.18 -10.43
N LEU A 220 24.03 -17.99 -9.11
CA LEU A 220 23.47 -16.79 -8.51
C LEU A 220 24.56 -15.84 -7.98
N CYS A 221 24.31 -14.54 -8.14
CA CYS A 221 24.90 -13.51 -7.31
C CYS A 221 24.05 -13.32 -6.05
N ASN A 222 24.69 -13.39 -4.88
CA ASN A 222 24.04 -13.26 -3.58
C ASN A 222 24.23 -11.83 -3.02
N TYR A 223 23.11 -11.13 -2.79
CA TYR A 223 23.04 -9.81 -2.16
C TYR A 223 22.15 -9.84 -0.90
N THR A 224 22.12 -10.98 -0.21
CA THR A 224 21.47 -11.11 1.09
C THR A 224 22.01 -10.05 2.05
N ASP A 225 21.11 -9.42 2.79
CA ASP A 225 21.49 -8.37 3.73
C ASP A 225 22.40 -8.90 4.85
N VAL A 226 23.52 -8.24 5.09
CA VAL A 226 24.50 -8.69 6.10
C VAL A 226 24.04 -8.46 7.55
N HIS A 227 23.07 -7.57 7.78
CA HIS A 227 22.56 -7.25 9.13
C HIS A 227 21.32 -8.07 9.49
N THR A 228 20.42 -8.29 8.52
CA THR A 228 19.11 -8.93 8.74
C THR A 228 18.99 -10.32 8.12
N GLY A 229 19.91 -10.74 7.26
CA GLY A 229 19.79 -12.00 6.51
C GLY A 229 18.67 -11.97 5.45
N GLU A 230 18.17 -10.79 5.09
CA GLU A 230 17.08 -10.63 4.12
C GLU A 230 17.53 -10.97 2.69
N PRO A 231 16.98 -12.03 2.07
CA PRO A 231 17.51 -12.59 0.84
C PRO A 231 17.25 -11.71 -0.38
N TRP A 232 18.27 -11.54 -1.21
CA TRP A 232 18.13 -10.96 -2.54
C TRP A 232 19.15 -11.54 -3.51
N PHE A 233 18.69 -12.02 -4.66
CA PHE A 233 19.54 -12.70 -5.65
C PHE A 233 19.35 -12.13 -7.05
N CYS A 234 20.39 -12.29 -7.88
CA CYS A 234 20.31 -12.13 -9.33
C CYS A 234 20.99 -13.32 -10.00
N TYR A 235 20.56 -13.69 -11.21
CA TYR A 235 21.38 -14.58 -12.04
C TYR A 235 22.71 -13.92 -12.36
N LYS A 236 23.79 -14.70 -12.28
CA LYS A 236 25.15 -14.21 -12.54
C LYS A 236 25.29 -13.87 -14.03
N PRO A 237 25.70 -12.64 -14.40
CA PRO A 237 26.00 -12.30 -15.79
C PRO A 237 27.12 -13.18 -16.33
N LYS A 238 27.04 -13.57 -17.60
CA LYS A 238 27.98 -14.49 -18.26
C LYS A 238 29.40 -13.94 -18.31
N MET A 239 29.55 -12.63 -18.51
CA MET A 239 30.85 -11.99 -18.76
C MET A 239 31.33 -11.06 -17.63
N LEU A 240 30.57 -10.90 -16.54
CA LEU A 240 30.84 -9.89 -15.51
C LEU A 240 30.86 -10.50 -14.10
N SER A 241 31.53 -9.81 -13.16
CA SER A 241 31.43 -10.18 -11.74
C SER A 241 30.14 -9.66 -11.12
N CYS A 242 29.67 -10.30 -10.06
CA CYS A 242 28.55 -9.84 -9.25
C CYS A 242 28.78 -8.43 -8.67
N ASP A 243 30.04 -8.08 -8.38
CA ASP A 243 30.43 -6.77 -7.82
C ASP A 243 30.20 -5.61 -8.80
N THR A 244 29.98 -5.90 -10.08
CA THR A 244 29.71 -4.90 -11.12
C THR A 244 28.24 -4.44 -11.18
N ARG A 245 27.41 -4.82 -10.19
CA ARG A 245 25.98 -4.51 -10.13
C ARG A 245 25.69 -3.02 -9.90
N VAL A 246 25.22 -2.34 -10.94
CA VAL A 246 24.95 -0.88 -10.94
C VAL A 246 23.66 -0.53 -10.21
N ASN A 247 22.58 -1.29 -10.45
CA ASN A 247 21.24 -0.88 -10.06
C ASN A 247 20.31 -2.07 -9.74
N HIS A 248 19.06 -1.74 -9.51
CA HIS A 248 17.88 -2.61 -9.44
C HIS A 248 16.74 -1.96 -10.23
N ALA A 249 15.95 -2.76 -10.92
CA ALA A 249 14.81 -2.32 -11.70
C ALA A 249 13.64 -3.32 -11.60
N LYS A 250 12.39 -2.84 -11.64
CA LYS A 250 11.25 -3.70 -11.96
C LYS A 250 11.36 -4.12 -13.43
N GLY A 251 11.57 -5.42 -13.67
CA GLY A 251 11.68 -6.00 -15.01
C GLY A 251 10.34 -6.06 -15.74
N GLY A 252 9.25 -6.33 -15.01
CA GLY A 252 7.90 -6.28 -15.57
C GLY A 252 6.88 -7.09 -14.78
N TYR A 253 5.77 -7.39 -15.47
CA TYR A 253 4.64 -8.18 -15.01
C TYR A 253 4.42 -9.35 -15.97
N LEU A 254 4.42 -10.58 -15.45
CA LEU A 254 4.19 -11.78 -16.28
C LEU A 254 2.73 -11.87 -16.72
N LYS A 255 2.48 -11.96 -18.03
CA LYS A 255 1.12 -12.09 -18.58
C LYS A 255 0.62 -13.55 -18.54
N HIS A 256 -0.65 -13.75 -18.88
CA HIS A 256 -1.29 -15.08 -18.98
C HIS A 256 -1.28 -15.91 -17.68
N LEU A 257 -1.40 -15.24 -16.53
CA LEU A 257 -1.41 -15.86 -15.19
C LEU A 257 -2.69 -16.63 -14.83
N ILE A 258 -3.77 -16.35 -15.57
CA ILE A 258 -5.12 -16.87 -15.32
C ILE A 258 -5.73 -17.36 -16.63
N THR A 259 -6.61 -18.34 -16.53
CA THR A 259 -7.35 -18.87 -17.68
C THR A 259 -8.42 -17.89 -18.18
N ASN A 260 -8.90 -18.06 -19.41
CA ASN A 260 -10.01 -17.26 -19.95
C ASN A 260 -11.29 -17.36 -19.09
N LYS A 261 -11.50 -18.46 -18.33
CA LYS A 261 -12.63 -18.59 -17.40
C LYS A 261 -12.42 -17.77 -16.13
N GLU A 262 -11.21 -17.76 -15.60
CA GLU A 262 -10.84 -16.98 -14.41
C GLU A 262 -10.79 -15.47 -14.70
N ALA A 263 -10.41 -15.09 -15.93
CA ALA A 263 -10.45 -13.70 -16.38
C ALA A 263 -11.84 -13.06 -16.23
N LEU A 264 -12.90 -13.85 -16.37
CA LEU A 264 -14.29 -13.40 -16.20
C LEU A 264 -14.65 -13.06 -14.74
N LEU A 265 -13.85 -13.48 -13.76
CA LEU A 265 -13.99 -13.09 -12.34
C LEU A 265 -13.39 -11.71 -12.03
N PHE A 266 -12.68 -11.12 -12.99
CA PHE A 266 -11.90 -9.89 -12.85
C PHE A 266 -12.27 -8.88 -13.94
N GLN A 267 -13.56 -8.68 -14.19
CA GLN A 267 -14.08 -7.74 -15.17
C GLN A 267 -14.46 -6.41 -14.50
N SER A 268 -13.82 -5.32 -14.95
CA SER A 268 -14.14 -3.95 -14.54
C SER A 268 -15.60 -3.62 -14.85
N GLY A 269 -16.33 -3.08 -13.86
CA GLY A 269 -17.75 -2.72 -14.02
C GLY A 269 -18.73 -3.91 -13.99
N VAL A 270 -18.25 -5.15 -13.85
CA VAL A 270 -19.09 -6.35 -13.71
C VAL A 270 -18.91 -7.00 -12.34
N ASN A 271 -17.66 -7.25 -11.91
CA ASN A 271 -17.37 -7.89 -10.63
C ASN A 271 -16.15 -7.32 -9.89
N ILE A 272 -15.36 -6.43 -10.51
CA ILE A 272 -14.37 -5.61 -9.79
C ILE A 272 -15.02 -4.31 -9.30
N LYS A 273 -15.03 -4.11 -7.97
CA LYS A 273 -15.46 -2.87 -7.29
C LYS A 273 -16.82 -2.32 -7.75
N VAL A 274 -17.75 -3.21 -8.06
CA VAL A 274 -19.13 -2.87 -8.40
C VAL A 274 -19.95 -2.69 -7.12
N TYR A 275 -20.85 -1.71 -7.12
CA TYR A 275 -21.78 -1.49 -6.02
C TYR A 275 -22.88 -2.56 -6.05
N ILE A 276 -23.15 -3.19 -4.91
CA ILE A 276 -24.34 -4.01 -4.74
C ILE A 276 -25.54 -3.07 -4.56
N HIS A 277 -26.63 -3.33 -5.27
CA HIS A 277 -27.80 -2.46 -5.28
C HIS A 277 -28.72 -2.70 -4.06
N PRO A 278 -29.44 -1.67 -3.61
CA PRO A 278 -30.42 -1.79 -2.53
C PRO A 278 -31.65 -2.58 -2.99
N SER A 279 -32.25 -3.38 -2.11
CA SER A 279 -33.57 -4.00 -2.31
C SER A 279 -34.73 -3.05 -2.00
N GLY A 280 -34.45 -1.86 -1.47
CA GLY A 280 -35.41 -0.91 -0.91
C GLY A 280 -34.79 0.48 -0.75
N PRO A 281 -35.19 1.28 0.26
CA PRO A 281 -34.58 2.60 0.49
C PRO A 281 -33.07 2.50 0.78
N ASP A 282 -32.27 3.26 0.04
CA ASP A 282 -30.81 3.35 0.14
C ASP A 282 -30.32 4.56 0.95
N ARG A 283 -31.23 5.49 1.22
CA ARG A 283 -30.99 6.71 2.00
C ARG A 283 -31.71 6.63 3.34
N ILE A 284 -30.99 6.97 4.41
CA ILE A 284 -31.54 7.13 5.75
C ILE A 284 -31.38 8.59 6.20
N ASN A 285 -32.37 9.10 6.93
CA ASN A 285 -32.25 10.39 7.62
C ASN A 285 -31.70 10.12 9.02
N VAL A 286 -30.51 10.63 9.31
CA VAL A 286 -29.88 10.54 10.63
C VAL A 286 -30.27 11.78 11.44
N LEU A 287 -30.98 11.58 12.54
CA LEU A 287 -31.46 12.64 13.42
C LEU A 287 -30.40 13.03 14.48
N PRO A 288 -30.48 14.23 15.06
CA PRO A 288 -29.59 14.64 16.15
C PRO A 288 -29.64 13.67 17.35
N PRO A 289 -28.59 13.65 18.20
CA PRO A 289 -28.57 12.86 19.43
C PRO A 289 -29.81 13.11 20.30
N ARG A 290 -30.39 12.06 20.88
CA ARG A 290 -31.52 12.17 21.81
C ARG A 290 -31.09 12.95 23.07
N LYS A 291 -31.87 13.93 23.49
CA LYS A 291 -31.60 14.73 24.70
C LYS A 291 -31.89 13.90 25.98
N GLU A 292 -30.83 13.28 26.51
CA GLU A 292 -30.65 12.65 27.83
C GLU A 292 -31.64 11.54 28.29
N ARG A 293 -31.10 10.35 28.61
CA ARG A 293 -30.68 9.98 29.99
C ARG A 293 -30.07 8.57 30.09
N SER A 294 -29.28 8.38 31.15
CA SER A 294 -28.88 7.13 31.82
C SER A 294 -28.02 6.07 31.10
N ASN A 295 -26.83 5.83 31.65
CA ASN A 295 -26.35 4.55 32.23
C ASN A 295 -26.77 3.21 31.58
N ILE A 296 -26.80 3.11 30.26
CA ILE A 296 -26.67 1.82 29.58
C ILE A 296 -25.18 1.44 29.65
N LYS A 297 -24.85 0.36 30.38
CA LYS A 297 -23.51 -0.26 30.28
C LYS A 297 -23.26 -0.56 28.80
N PRO A 298 -22.13 -0.14 28.20
CA PRO A 298 -21.85 -0.50 26.82
C PRO A 298 -21.88 -2.03 26.69
N ASP A 299 -22.58 -2.53 25.67
CA ASP A 299 -22.51 -3.95 25.31
C ASP A 299 -21.03 -4.33 25.08
N PRO A 300 -20.58 -5.55 25.44
CA PRO A 300 -19.16 -5.93 25.36
C PRO A 300 -18.59 -5.90 23.94
N VAL A 301 -19.46 -5.86 22.93
CA VAL A 301 -19.14 -5.82 21.49
C VAL A 301 -19.28 -4.39 20.96
N LYS A 302 -18.79 -3.40 21.73
CA LYS A 302 -18.69 -2.03 21.23
C LYS A 302 -17.43 -1.87 20.39
N LEU A 303 -17.57 -1.33 19.19
CA LEU A 303 -16.46 -1.18 18.25
C LEU A 303 -16.13 0.28 17.94
N GLU A 304 -14.83 0.49 17.79
CA GLU A 304 -14.20 1.79 17.69
C GLU A 304 -13.51 1.88 16.30
N PRO A 305 -14.21 2.38 15.25
CA PRO A 305 -13.53 2.81 14.03
C PRO A 305 -12.49 3.88 14.38
N SER A 306 -11.40 3.97 13.61
CA SER A 306 -10.30 4.91 13.90
C SER A 306 -10.70 6.39 13.74
N GLY A 307 -11.78 6.65 13.01
CA GLY A 307 -12.37 7.96 12.80
C GLY A 307 -13.46 7.94 11.73
N TYR A 308 -13.92 9.13 11.35
CA TYR A 308 -14.93 9.36 10.32
C TYR A 308 -14.69 10.70 9.61
N TYR A 309 -15.24 10.87 8.40
CA TYR A 309 -15.27 12.16 7.74
C TYR A 309 -16.52 12.95 8.11
N TYR A 310 -16.36 14.26 8.30
CA TYR A 310 -17.44 15.23 8.39
C TYR A 310 -16.94 16.58 7.87
N GLU A 311 -17.71 17.26 6.99
CA GLU A 311 -17.29 18.50 6.33
C GLU A 311 -15.92 18.37 5.65
N GLY A 312 -15.64 17.21 5.04
CA GLY A 312 -14.37 16.94 4.33
C GLY A 312 -13.13 16.80 5.22
N THR A 313 -13.27 16.83 6.55
CA THR A 313 -12.17 16.57 7.49
C THR A 313 -12.34 15.32 8.34
N TRP A 314 -11.22 14.66 8.59
CA TRP A 314 -11.11 13.44 9.37
C TRP A 314 -11.17 13.77 10.86
N ARG A 315 -12.11 13.14 11.55
CA ARG A 315 -12.28 13.22 13.01
C ARG A 315 -11.92 11.86 13.59
N SER A 316 -10.81 11.80 14.32
CA SER A 316 -10.38 10.55 14.94
C SER A 316 -11.17 10.24 16.21
N LEU A 317 -11.38 8.95 16.46
CA LEU A 317 -12.02 8.43 17.67
C LEU A 317 -10.99 7.88 18.68
N SER A 318 -9.68 7.89 18.37
CA SER A 318 -8.59 7.44 19.25
C SER A 318 -8.32 8.33 20.47
N GLY A 319 -9.22 9.28 20.78
CA GLY A 319 -9.04 10.29 21.84
C GLY A 319 -8.10 11.44 21.48
N ILE A 320 -7.61 11.51 20.24
CA ILE A 320 -6.72 12.57 19.75
C ILE A 320 -7.49 13.52 18.83
N ALA A 321 -7.53 14.80 19.20
CA ALA A 321 -8.15 15.85 18.39
C ALA A 321 -7.29 16.14 17.15
N VAL A 322 -7.86 15.94 15.97
CA VAL A 322 -7.18 16.21 14.69
C VAL A 322 -7.24 17.70 14.40
N ARG A 323 -6.08 18.35 14.35
CA ARG A 323 -5.97 19.77 14.00
C ARG A 323 -5.80 19.92 12.49
N GLN A 324 -6.37 21.00 11.94
CA GLN A 324 -6.20 21.35 10.53
C GLN A 324 -4.93 22.18 10.33
N PHE A 325 -4.06 21.71 9.44
CA PHE A 325 -2.84 22.42 9.04
C PHE A 325 -3.03 22.94 7.61
N ASN A 326 -3.39 24.22 7.49
CA ASN A 326 -3.86 24.82 6.25
C ASN A 326 -2.77 25.62 5.49
N GLY A 327 -1.50 25.32 5.76
CA GLY A 327 -0.33 25.95 5.10
C GLY A 327 0.85 26.19 6.05
N SER A 328 1.95 26.71 5.50
CA SER A 328 3.18 27.07 6.24
C SER A 328 2.96 27.65 7.65
N PRO A 329 2.11 28.69 7.87
CA PRO A 329 1.95 29.30 9.20
C PRO A 329 1.49 28.35 10.30
N SER A 330 0.88 27.22 9.94
CA SER A 330 0.47 26.16 10.88
C SER A 330 1.45 24.99 10.96
N ILE A 331 2.16 24.69 9.85
CA ILE A 331 3.07 23.54 9.73
C ILE A 331 4.47 23.87 10.28
N ILE A 332 5.02 25.05 9.95
CA ILE A 332 6.35 25.47 10.39
C ILE A 332 6.49 25.46 11.93
N PRO A 333 5.55 26.02 12.73
CA PRO A 333 5.65 25.95 14.19
C PRO A 333 5.59 24.52 14.75
N CYS A 334 4.95 23.59 14.04
CA CYS A 334 4.87 22.18 14.43
C CYS A 334 6.19 21.43 14.19
N LEU A 335 6.80 21.68 13.03
CA LEU A 335 7.99 20.97 12.56
C LEU A 335 9.31 21.65 12.98
N ARG A 336 9.25 22.80 13.65
CA ARG A 336 10.43 23.56 14.10
C ARG A 336 11.40 22.69 14.90
N ASN A 337 12.69 22.76 14.57
CA ASN A 337 13.77 21.93 15.11
C ASN A 337 13.65 20.42 14.83
N LYS A 338 12.72 19.94 13.99
CA LYS A 338 12.52 18.50 13.76
C LYS A 338 13.26 17.96 12.54
N VAL A 339 13.74 16.73 12.67
CA VAL A 339 14.23 15.89 11.59
C VAL A 339 13.21 14.78 11.29
N ILE A 340 12.57 14.84 10.12
CA ILE A 340 11.53 13.90 9.70
C ILE A 340 12.12 12.93 8.67
N ASN A 341 12.22 11.66 9.04
CA ASN A 341 12.78 10.59 8.20
C ASN A 341 11.67 9.67 7.72
N MET A 342 11.29 9.79 6.44
CA MET A 342 10.24 8.98 5.82
C MET A 342 10.85 7.79 5.08
N TYR A 343 10.54 6.56 5.51
CA TYR A 343 11.02 5.32 4.90
C TYR A 343 9.85 4.51 4.37
N GLY A 344 9.90 4.13 3.08
CA GLY A 344 8.79 3.33 2.56
C GLY A 344 8.69 3.16 1.05
N ASP A 345 7.46 2.91 0.61
CA ASP A 345 7.09 2.88 -0.79
C ASP A 345 6.63 4.27 -1.30
N SER A 346 6.15 4.32 -2.55
CA SER A 346 5.74 5.59 -3.18
C SER A 346 4.52 6.23 -2.50
N THR A 347 3.84 5.54 -1.58
CA THR A 347 2.72 6.12 -0.84
C THR A 347 3.20 7.17 0.16
N VAL A 348 4.27 6.90 0.94
CA VAL A 348 4.84 7.90 1.87
C VAL A 348 5.68 8.95 1.16
N ARG A 349 6.22 8.68 -0.03
CA ARG A 349 6.77 9.73 -0.93
C ARG A 349 5.76 10.86 -1.15
N GLN A 350 4.48 10.53 -1.26
CA GLN A 350 3.41 11.51 -1.45
C GLN A 350 3.24 12.47 -0.26
N TRP A 351 3.63 12.07 0.96
CA TRP A 351 3.66 12.96 2.13
C TRP A 351 4.82 13.95 2.05
N PHE A 352 6.01 13.50 1.61
CA PHE A 352 7.14 14.38 1.33
C PHE A 352 6.76 15.43 0.27
N GLU A 353 6.20 14.98 -0.86
CA GLU A 353 5.75 15.82 -1.97
C GLU A 353 4.68 16.83 -1.53
N TYR A 354 3.72 16.41 -0.69
CA TYR A 354 2.69 17.29 -0.14
C TYR A 354 3.28 18.38 0.76
N LEU A 355 4.21 18.03 1.66
CA LEU A 355 4.82 18.99 2.58
C LEU A 355 5.63 20.07 1.84
N ILE A 356 6.49 19.69 0.89
CA ILE A 356 7.29 20.67 0.12
C ILE A 356 6.44 21.55 -0.80
N ALA A 357 5.30 21.04 -1.27
CA ALA A 357 4.35 21.84 -2.06
C ALA A 357 3.51 22.81 -1.19
N THR A 358 3.30 22.48 0.09
CA THR A 358 2.45 23.25 1.02
C THR A 358 3.24 24.23 1.89
N VAL A 359 4.56 24.03 2.00
CA VAL A 359 5.48 24.82 2.83
C VAL A 359 6.64 25.33 1.96
N PRO A 360 6.50 26.50 1.30
CA PRO A 360 7.50 27.04 0.38
C PRO A 360 8.90 27.27 0.98
N GLU A 361 9.01 27.32 2.31
CA GLU A 361 10.25 27.48 3.07
C GLU A 361 11.10 26.19 3.07
N LEU A 362 10.48 25.01 2.93
CA LEU A 362 11.18 23.73 2.75
C LEU A 362 11.76 23.66 1.33
N LYS A 363 13.05 23.98 1.19
CA LYS A 363 13.75 23.90 -0.10
C LYS A 363 14.26 22.50 -0.36
N GLU A 364 13.74 21.85 -1.40
CA GLU A 364 14.25 20.56 -1.86
C GLU A 364 15.70 20.68 -2.34
N PHE A 365 16.59 19.85 -1.81
CA PHE A 365 17.97 19.75 -2.22
C PHE A 365 18.09 18.70 -3.35
N ASN A 366 18.57 19.12 -4.51
CA ASN A 366 18.65 18.25 -5.68
C ASN A 366 19.77 17.21 -5.52
N LEU A 367 19.43 16.03 -5.00
CA LEU A 367 20.32 14.86 -4.90
C LEU A 367 20.51 14.12 -6.24
N HIS A 368 20.17 14.74 -7.38
CA HIS A 368 20.16 14.15 -8.73
C HIS A 368 19.41 12.80 -8.83
N SER A 369 18.48 12.58 -7.90
CA SER A 369 17.76 11.31 -7.73
C SER A 369 16.49 11.29 -8.60
N PRO A 370 16.10 10.13 -9.17
CA PRO A 370 14.91 10.07 -10.03
C PRO A 370 13.64 10.42 -9.23
N LYS A 371 12.81 11.32 -9.78
CA LYS A 371 11.61 11.90 -9.13
C LYS A 371 10.63 10.89 -8.50
N ASN A 372 10.54 9.67 -9.04
CA ASN A 372 9.63 8.65 -8.50
C ASN A 372 10.28 7.69 -7.49
N VAL A 373 11.57 7.85 -7.21
CA VAL A 373 12.43 6.87 -6.51
C VAL A 373 12.97 7.42 -5.19
N GLY A 374 13.58 8.60 -5.21
CA GLY A 374 14.41 9.11 -4.10
C GLY A 374 15.86 8.60 -4.14
N PRO A 375 16.66 8.85 -3.10
CA PRO A 375 16.30 9.60 -1.89
C PRO A 375 16.00 11.08 -2.18
N PHE A 376 15.19 11.72 -1.33
CA PHE A 376 14.96 13.16 -1.36
C PHE A 376 15.25 13.79 -0.01
N MET A 377 15.60 15.07 -0.04
CA MET A 377 15.87 15.90 1.12
C MET A 377 15.30 17.29 0.87
N ALA A 378 14.64 17.87 1.87
CA ALA A 378 14.24 19.26 1.87
C ALA A 378 14.59 19.92 3.22
N VAL A 379 15.01 21.19 3.16
CA VAL A 379 15.57 21.90 4.31
C VAL A 379 14.92 23.27 4.46
N ASP A 380 14.50 23.61 5.67
CA ASP A 380 14.28 24.99 6.09
C ASP A 380 15.31 25.33 7.18
N SER A 381 16.38 26.03 6.78
CA SER A 381 17.45 26.44 7.67
C SER A 381 17.05 27.52 8.68
N SER A 382 15.96 28.25 8.43
CA SER A 382 15.49 29.34 9.30
C SER A 382 14.68 28.83 10.50
N HIS A 383 14.01 27.68 10.33
CA HIS A 383 13.27 26.99 11.38
C HIS A 383 13.91 25.67 11.83
N ASN A 384 15.11 25.36 11.32
CA ASN A 384 15.87 24.15 11.60
C ASN A 384 15.05 22.87 11.35
N ILE A 385 14.48 22.76 10.14
CA ILE A 385 13.63 21.64 9.73
C ILE A 385 14.34 20.85 8.64
N LEU A 386 14.45 19.54 8.82
CA LEU A 386 15.05 18.63 7.86
C LEU A 386 14.07 17.50 7.53
N LEU A 387 13.55 17.50 6.31
CA LEU A 387 12.66 16.48 5.79
C LEU A 387 13.43 15.56 4.84
N LYS A 388 13.32 14.24 5.03
CA LYS A 388 13.95 13.22 4.19
C LYS A 388 12.94 12.17 3.75
N TYR A 389 13.08 11.67 2.53
CA TYR A 389 12.40 10.46 2.06
C TYR A 389 13.41 9.48 1.45
N ARG A 390 13.27 8.20 1.79
CA ARG A 390 14.02 7.09 1.22
C ARG A 390 13.09 5.94 0.85
N CYS A 391 13.29 5.36 -0.34
CA CYS A 391 12.59 4.14 -0.69
C CYS A 391 13.09 2.94 0.14
N HIS A 392 12.21 1.98 0.42
CA HIS A 392 12.60 0.73 1.07
C HIS A 392 13.45 -0.16 0.15
N GLY A 393 14.31 -1.01 0.72
CA GLY A 393 15.09 -2.01 0.01
C GLY A 393 14.24 -3.06 -0.72
N PRO A 394 14.84 -4.03 -1.42
CA PRO A 394 14.08 -4.94 -2.28
C PRO A 394 13.05 -5.79 -1.50
N PRO A 395 11.92 -6.19 -2.11
CA PRO A 395 11.52 -6.00 -3.50
C PRO A 395 10.82 -4.65 -3.76
N ILE A 396 11.56 -3.64 -4.21
CA ILE A 396 11.01 -2.31 -4.58
C ILE A 396 10.56 -2.34 -6.06
N ARG A 397 9.32 -1.95 -6.38
CA ARG A 397 8.77 -2.06 -7.76
C ARG A 397 8.94 -0.81 -8.63
N PHE A 398 9.93 0.01 -8.29
CA PHE A 398 10.26 1.22 -9.03
C PHE A 398 11.02 0.91 -10.33
N THR A 399 11.13 1.91 -11.22
CA THR A 399 11.75 1.77 -12.54
C THR A 399 13.24 1.44 -12.44
N THR A 400 14.02 2.30 -11.80
CA THR A 400 15.46 2.09 -11.55
C THR A 400 15.87 2.72 -10.22
N VAL A 401 16.50 1.93 -9.36
CA VAL A 401 17.10 2.34 -8.08
C VAL A 401 18.57 1.97 -8.13
N LEU A 402 19.48 2.89 -7.78
CA LEU A 402 20.92 2.57 -7.74
C LEU A 402 21.19 1.55 -6.62
N SER A 403 22.15 0.64 -6.81
CA SER A 403 22.49 -0.38 -5.81
C SER A 403 22.88 0.23 -4.45
N SER A 404 23.49 1.41 -4.44
CA SER A 404 23.84 2.17 -3.23
C SER A 404 22.61 2.59 -2.42
N GLU A 405 21.47 2.77 -3.08
CA GLU A 405 20.22 3.27 -2.51
C GLU A 405 19.23 2.16 -2.14
N MET A 406 19.59 0.89 -2.39
CA MET A 406 18.81 -0.30 -2.04
C MET A 406 18.89 -0.63 -0.53
N ARG A 407 18.66 0.38 0.31
CA ARG A 407 18.78 0.29 1.78
C ARG A 407 17.52 -0.25 2.43
N TYR A 408 17.66 -1.22 3.31
CA TYR A 408 16.54 -1.74 4.10
C TYR A 408 16.20 -0.79 5.25
N ILE A 409 14.89 -0.67 5.54
CA ILE A 409 14.38 0.22 6.59
C ILE A 409 15.04 -0.09 7.94
N SER A 410 15.16 -1.38 8.30
CA SER A 410 15.86 -1.84 9.52
C SER A 410 17.25 -1.22 9.67
N ASN A 411 18.05 -1.25 8.62
CA ASN A 411 19.46 -0.85 8.65
C ASN A 411 19.57 0.69 8.76
N GLU A 412 18.68 1.42 8.08
CA GLU A 412 18.58 2.87 8.19
C GLU A 412 18.08 3.30 9.58
N LEU A 413 17.17 2.52 10.18
CA LEU A 413 16.72 2.73 11.55
C LEU A 413 17.82 2.44 12.56
N ASP A 414 18.54 1.32 12.47
CA ASP A 414 19.65 1.00 13.40
C ASP A 414 20.80 2.02 13.31
N GLY A 415 21.03 2.62 12.14
CA GLY A 415 21.98 3.73 11.96
C GLY A 415 21.49 5.11 12.41
N LEU A 416 20.24 5.26 12.87
CA LEU A 416 19.65 6.55 13.22
C LEU A 416 19.89 6.92 14.69
N SER A 417 20.37 8.14 14.97
CA SER A 417 20.61 8.62 16.33
C SER A 417 19.35 8.75 17.19
N GLY A 418 18.19 9.02 16.57
CA GLY A 418 16.91 9.22 17.27
C GLY A 418 16.84 10.54 18.05
N GLY A 419 16.00 10.56 19.08
CA GLY A 419 15.88 11.65 20.06
C GLY A 419 14.59 12.47 19.95
N PRO A 420 14.34 13.41 20.89
CA PRO A 420 13.09 14.18 21.01
C PRO A 420 12.75 15.06 19.79
N ASP A 421 13.73 15.30 18.93
CA ASP A 421 13.60 16.07 17.70
C ASP A 421 13.56 15.21 16.42
N THR A 422 13.66 13.87 16.57
CA THR A 422 13.59 12.94 15.45
C THR A 422 12.18 12.34 15.33
N VAL A 423 11.61 12.46 14.14
CA VAL A 423 10.36 11.80 13.74
C VAL A 423 10.69 10.79 12.65
N VAL A 424 10.15 9.57 12.77
CA VAL A 424 10.25 8.50 11.79
C VAL A 424 8.86 8.21 11.24
N VAL A 425 8.73 8.15 9.90
CA VAL A 425 7.48 7.74 9.24
C VAL A 425 7.74 6.48 8.43
N LEU A 426 6.95 5.43 8.69
CA LEU A 426 7.06 4.12 8.03
C LEU A 426 5.83 3.84 7.16
N SER A 427 6.03 3.45 5.90
CA SER A 427 4.96 2.91 5.02
C SER A 427 5.51 1.84 4.10
N ILE A 428 5.15 0.57 4.35
CA ILE A 428 5.69 -0.56 3.58
C ILE A 428 4.60 -1.58 3.33
N TRP A 429 4.03 -1.60 2.12
CA TRP A 429 3.01 -2.59 1.74
C TRP A 429 2.87 -2.77 0.23
N ALA A 430 2.93 -1.68 -0.56
CA ALA A 430 2.49 -1.66 -1.96
C ALA A 430 3.30 -2.58 -2.90
N HIS A 431 4.48 -3.02 -2.45
CA HIS A 431 5.39 -3.85 -3.21
C HIS A 431 5.45 -5.32 -2.76
N PHE A 432 4.79 -5.68 -1.65
CA PHE A 432 4.80 -7.03 -1.08
C PHE A 432 3.61 -7.90 -1.51
N SER A 433 2.57 -7.29 -2.07
CA SER A 433 1.29 -7.90 -2.49
C SER A 433 1.37 -9.19 -3.33
N THR A 434 2.47 -9.46 -4.03
CA THR A 434 2.63 -10.69 -4.84
C THR A 434 3.36 -11.83 -4.15
N PHE A 435 4.07 -11.56 -3.05
CA PHE A 435 4.84 -12.55 -2.30
C PHE A 435 3.98 -13.26 -1.24
N PRO A 436 4.36 -14.46 -0.77
CA PRO A 436 3.78 -15.07 0.42
C PRO A 436 3.86 -14.11 1.61
N VAL A 437 2.89 -14.16 2.52
CA VAL A 437 2.77 -13.14 3.59
C VAL A 437 3.88 -13.31 4.64
N GLU A 438 4.45 -14.50 4.76
CA GLU A 438 5.64 -14.87 5.53
C GLU A 438 6.83 -13.96 5.20
N VAL A 439 7.04 -13.63 3.91
CA VAL A 439 8.06 -12.67 3.47
C VAL A 439 7.83 -11.28 4.06
N TYR A 440 6.56 -10.87 4.17
CA TYR A 440 6.18 -9.58 4.74
C TYR A 440 6.23 -9.60 6.28
N ILE A 441 5.85 -10.71 6.92
CA ILE A 441 5.99 -10.92 8.37
C ILE A 441 7.46 -10.82 8.77
N ARG A 442 8.36 -11.53 8.07
CA ARG A 442 9.82 -11.42 8.28
C ARG A 442 10.30 -9.98 8.10
N ARG A 443 9.90 -9.32 7.00
CA ARG A 443 10.25 -7.91 6.75
C ARG A 443 9.86 -6.99 7.89
N LEU A 444 8.61 -7.08 8.35
CA LEU A 444 8.13 -6.24 9.45
C LEU A 444 8.79 -6.60 10.78
N ARG A 445 9.12 -7.87 11.03
CA ARG A 445 9.85 -8.31 12.22
C ARG A 445 11.24 -7.68 12.33
N HIS A 446 11.99 -7.60 11.23
CA HIS A 446 13.27 -6.88 11.20
C HIS A 446 13.10 -5.37 11.47
N ILE A 447 12.08 -4.74 10.86
CA ILE A 447 11.77 -3.32 11.12
C ILE A 447 11.37 -3.12 12.58
N ARG A 448 10.56 -4.02 13.15
CA ARG A 448 10.12 -3.95 14.54
C ARG A 448 11.29 -4.03 15.52
N ARG A 449 12.23 -4.96 15.31
CA ARG A 449 13.46 -5.06 16.13
C ARG A 449 14.27 -3.75 16.07
N ALA A 450 14.47 -3.19 14.88
CA ALA A 450 15.18 -1.91 14.73
C ALA A 450 14.42 -0.71 15.36
N VAL A 451 13.08 -0.72 15.35
CA VAL A 451 12.24 0.27 16.08
C VAL A 451 12.43 0.13 17.59
N VAL A 452 12.43 -1.09 18.14
CA VAL A 452 12.71 -1.35 19.56
C VAL A 452 14.09 -0.83 19.93
N HIS A 453 15.14 -1.23 19.19
CA HIS A 453 16.51 -0.74 19.43
C HIS A 453 16.64 0.79 19.34
N LEU A 454 15.82 1.46 18.52
CA LEU A 454 15.81 2.91 18.36
C LEU A 454 15.13 3.60 19.54
N LEU A 455 14.02 3.04 20.04
CA LEU A 455 13.34 3.55 21.23
C LEU A 455 14.14 3.28 22.51
N ASP A 456 14.80 2.12 22.63
CA ASP A 456 15.65 1.79 23.79
C ASP A 456 16.83 2.77 23.94
N ARG A 457 17.51 3.11 22.83
CA ARG A 457 18.66 4.04 22.86
C ARG A 457 18.26 5.51 22.81
N ALA A 458 17.06 5.82 22.31
CA ALA A 458 16.60 7.18 22.09
C ALA A 458 15.06 7.30 22.26
N PRO A 459 14.53 7.16 23.48
CA PRO A 459 13.09 7.04 23.76
C PRO A 459 12.26 8.30 23.44
N GLY A 460 12.91 9.43 23.15
CA GLY A 460 12.22 10.63 22.64
C GLY A 460 11.81 10.54 21.16
N THR A 461 12.22 9.50 20.43
CA THR A 461 11.98 9.39 18.98
C THR A 461 10.51 9.10 18.69
N LEU A 462 9.85 9.95 17.90
CA LEU A 462 8.45 9.73 17.52
C LEU A 462 8.34 8.79 16.31
N ILE A 463 7.67 7.65 16.47
CA ILE A 463 7.44 6.68 15.39
C ILE A 463 6.00 6.75 14.90
N VAL A 464 5.81 7.07 13.62
CA VAL A 464 4.50 7.09 12.97
C VAL A 464 4.44 6.05 11.85
N ILE A 465 3.48 5.14 11.92
CA ILE A 465 3.22 4.14 10.90
C ILE A 465 2.04 4.61 10.05
N ARG A 466 2.20 4.61 8.72
CA ARG A 466 1.10 4.74 7.77
C ARG A 466 0.63 3.34 7.37
N SER A 467 -0.67 3.10 7.49
CA SER A 467 -1.30 1.84 7.09
C SER A 467 -1.39 1.71 5.54
N ALA A 468 -1.82 0.54 5.04
CA ALA A 468 -2.14 0.39 3.62
C ALA A 468 -3.38 1.21 3.22
N ASN A 469 -3.60 1.48 1.93
CA ASN A 469 -4.81 2.14 1.44
C ASN A 469 -5.42 1.41 0.24
N LEU A 470 -6.72 1.64 -0.01
CA LEU A 470 -7.38 1.08 -1.19
C LEU A 470 -6.88 1.74 -2.48
N GLN A 471 -6.95 1.02 -3.60
CA GLN A 471 -6.57 1.54 -4.92
C GLN A 471 -7.62 1.35 -6.01
N ALA A 472 -7.40 1.97 -7.17
CA ALA A 472 -8.19 1.69 -8.36
C ALA A 472 -7.84 0.28 -8.84
N LEU A 473 -8.84 -0.54 -9.13
CA LEU A 473 -8.65 -1.92 -9.60
C LEU A 473 -9.29 -2.08 -10.99
N ASP A 474 -8.52 -2.69 -11.88
CA ASP A 474 -8.97 -3.32 -13.11
C ASP A 474 -8.54 -4.80 -13.10
N GLN A 475 -8.75 -5.50 -14.20
CA GLN A 475 -8.35 -6.91 -14.34
C GLN A 475 -6.86 -7.11 -14.04
N GLU A 476 -5.98 -6.28 -14.58
CA GLU A 476 -4.54 -6.45 -14.47
C GLU A 476 -4.06 -6.09 -13.05
N VAL A 477 -4.44 -4.91 -12.56
CA VAL A 477 -4.05 -4.42 -11.23
C VAL A 477 -4.52 -5.38 -10.13
N SER A 478 -5.68 -6.03 -10.29
CA SER A 478 -6.17 -7.03 -9.33
C SER A 478 -5.22 -8.22 -9.15
N LEU A 479 -4.53 -8.67 -10.20
CA LEU A 479 -3.63 -9.83 -10.10
C LEU A 479 -2.34 -9.52 -9.33
N TYR A 480 -1.88 -8.26 -9.34
CA TYR A 480 -0.64 -7.84 -8.68
C TYR A 480 -0.86 -7.13 -7.35
N ASN A 481 -1.92 -6.32 -7.25
CA ASN A 481 -2.17 -5.35 -6.19
C ASN A 481 -3.66 -5.29 -5.79
N SER A 482 -4.40 -6.39 -5.84
CA SER A 482 -5.76 -6.42 -5.28
C SER A 482 -5.77 -5.92 -3.82
N ASP A 483 -6.80 -5.15 -3.47
CA ASP A 483 -7.05 -4.72 -2.10
C ASP A 483 -7.25 -5.90 -1.13
N TRP A 484 -7.59 -7.09 -1.65
CA TRP A 484 -7.58 -8.33 -0.86
C TRP A 484 -6.18 -8.70 -0.37
N PHE A 485 -5.12 -8.47 -1.15
CA PHE A 485 -3.75 -8.59 -0.66
C PHE A 485 -3.45 -7.48 0.35
N SER A 486 -3.77 -6.23 -0.01
CA SER A 486 -3.48 -5.03 0.80
C SER A 486 -4.07 -5.11 2.22
N VAL A 487 -5.32 -5.56 2.38
CA VAL A 487 -5.97 -5.67 3.70
C VAL A 487 -5.32 -6.72 4.60
N GLN A 488 -4.75 -7.78 4.03
CA GLN A 488 -4.01 -8.79 4.81
C GLN A 488 -2.68 -8.22 5.29
N LEU A 489 -1.94 -7.51 4.42
CA LEU A 489 -0.73 -6.79 4.83
C LEU A 489 -1.03 -5.74 5.90
N ASP A 490 -2.15 -5.02 5.78
CA ASP A 490 -2.61 -4.04 6.77
C ASP A 490 -2.92 -4.68 8.14
N LYS A 491 -3.64 -5.81 8.15
CA LYS A 491 -3.91 -6.59 9.38
C LYS A 491 -2.63 -7.08 10.04
N VAL A 492 -1.68 -7.63 9.27
CA VAL A 492 -0.38 -8.09 9.79
C VAL A 492 0.43 -6.92 10.33
N LEU A 493 0.45 -5.77 9.65
CA LEU A 493 1.13 -4.55 10.11
C LEU A 493 0.58 -4.08 11.46
N ARG A 494 -0.74 -3.99 11.60
CA ARG A 494 -1.39 -3.59 12.87
C ARG A 494 -1.10 -4.57 13.99
N ALA A 495 -1.13 -5.87 13.72
CA ALA A 495 -0.88 -6.91 14.72
C ALA A 495 0.59 -6.96 15.16
N MET A 496 1.54 -6.84 14.22
CA MET A 496 2.99 -6.86 14.47
C MET A 496 3.45 -5.74 15.41
N PHE A 497 2.86 -4.54 15.27
CA PHE A 497 3.19 -3.35 16.05
C PHE A 497 2.21 -3.08 17.21
N LYS A 498 1.26 -3.99 17.47
CA LYS A 498 0.25 -3.83 18.53
C LYS A 498 0.93 -3.76 19.91
N GLY A 499 0.62 -2.72 20.68
CA GLY A 499 1.14 -2.53 22.04
C GLY A 499 2.55 -1.92 22.11
N MET A 500 3.14 -1.54 20.98
CA MET A 500 4.36 -0.73 20.95
C MET A 500 4.05 0.77 21.06
N ASP A 501 5.04 1.56 21.47
CA ASP A 501 4.96 3.03 21.45
C ASP A 501 5.14 3.57 20.01
N VAL A 502 4.11 3.37 19.20
CA VAL A 502 4.03 3.83 17.80
C VAL A 502 2.63 4.38 17.52
N LEU A 503 2.56 5.39 16.65
CA LEU A 503 1.31 6.05 16.30
C LEU A 503 0.86 5.66 14.89
N LEU A 504 -0.41 5.31 14.70
CA LEU A 504 -0.94 4.86 13.41
C LEU A 504 -1.73 5.97 12.70
N VAL A 505 -1.39 6.25 11.44
CA VAL A 505 -2.29 6.95 10.51
C VAL A 505 -3.00 5.89 9.67
N ASP A 506 -4.30 5.73 9.94
CA ASP A 506 -5.17 4.72 9.33
C ASP A 506 -5.57 5.09 7.90
N ALA A 507 -4.59 5.04 7.00
CA ALA A 507 -4.78 5.31 5.58
C ALA A 507 -5.82 4.38 4.93
N TRP A 508 -6.10 3.21 5.52
CA TRP A 508 -7.13 2.29 5.07
C TRP A 508 -8.52 2.88 5.29
N GLN A 509 -8.88 3.18 6.54
CA GLN A 509 -10.19 3.75 6.84
C GLN A 509 -10.34 5.17 6.26
N MET A 510 -9.28 5.96 6.25
CA MET A 510 -9.28 7.30 5.64
C MET A 510 -9.48 7.25 4.12
N SER A 511 -8.99 6.23 3.41
CA SER A 511 -9.26 6.09 1.97
C SER A 511 -10.63 5.48 1.67
N LEU A 512 -11.13 4.57 2.52
CA LEU A 512 -12.41 3.89 2.34
C LEU A 512 -13.63 4.78 2.65
N ALA A 513 -13.54 5.57 3.73
CA ALA A 513 -14.60 6.47 4.19
C ALA A 513 -14.73 7.74 3.33
N HIS A 514 -13.73 8.07 2.50
CA HIS A 514 -13.73 9.27 1.68
C HIS A 514 -14.54 9.09 0.38
N HIS A 515 -15.14 10.17 -0.10
CA HIS A 515 -16.02 10.16 -1.28
C HIS A 515 -15.27 9.96 -2.61
N LEU A 516 -14.05 10.49 -2.70
CA LEU A 516 -13.22 10.43 -3.90
C LEU A 516 -12.85 8.98 -4.27
N PRO A 517 -12.56 8.69 -5.56
CA PRO A 517 -12.18 7.36 -6.00
C PRO A 517 -10.96 6.80 -5.27
N HIS A 518 -11.01 5.49 -4.97
CA HIS A 518 -9.86 4.74 -4.46
C HIS A 518 -8.69 4.82 -5.47
N ALA A 519 -7.48 5.12 -4.98
CA ALA A 519 -6.28 5.23 -5.80
C ALA A 519 -5.04 4.85 -4.98
N LEU A 520 -4.09 4.13 -5.58
CA LEU A 520 -2.83 3.73 -4.91
C LEU A 520 -2.07 4.96 -4.39
N HIS A 521 -2.15 6.06 -5.13
CA HIS A 521 -1.81 7.40 -4.73
C HIS A 521 -3.10 8.20 -4.47
N PRO A 522 -3.58 8.29 -3.21
CA PRO A 522 -4.80 9.02 -2.90
C PRO A 522 -4.76 10.48 -3.35
N PRO A 523 -5.89 11.08 -3.76
CA PRO A 523 -5.93 12.48 -4.17
C PRO A 523 -5.63 13.45 -3.00
N PRO A 524 -5.23 14.71 -3.29
CA PRO A 524 -4.73 15.65 -2.28
C PRO A 524 -5.60 15.87 -1.03
N PRO A 525 -6.96 15.88 -1.09
CA PRO A 525 -7.77 16.02 0.12
C PRO A 525 -7.58 14.89 1.14
N ILE A 526 -7.37 13.65 0.68
CA ILE A 526 -7.11 12.52 1.58
C ILE A 526 -5.70 12.63 2.16
N ILE A 527 -4.70 13.01 1.34
CA ILE A 527 -3.32 13.22 1.80
C ILE A 527 -3.23 14.38 2.79
N LYS A 528 -3.94 15.50 2.57
CA LYS A 528 -4.05 16.58 3.56
C LYS A 528 -4.53 16.02 4.91
N ASN A 529 -5.60 15.25 4.92
CA ASN A 529 -6.13 14.70 6.17
C ASN A 529 -5.15 13.72 6.84
N MET A 530 -4.41 12.91 6.07
CA MET A 530 -3.33 12.07 6.61
C MET A 530 -2.20 12.92 7.24
N ILE A 531 -1.84 14.03 6.61
CA ILE A 531 -0.85 14.99 7.12
C ILE A 531 -1.38 15.76 8.34
N ASP A 532 -2.65 16.13 8.37
CA ASP A 532 -3.31 16.76 9.53
C ASP A 532 -3.25 15.82 10.75
N MET A 533 -3.50 14.52 10.56
CA MET A 533 -3.34 13.49 11.59
C MET A 533 -1.87 13.34 12.04
N PHE A 534 -0.95 13.21 11.08
CA PHE A 534 0.49 13.10 11.33
C PHE A 534 1.04 14.30 12.12
N LEU A 535 0.70 15.53 11.73
CA LEU A 535 1.16 16.72 12.43
C LEU A 535 0.47 16.88 13.80
N SER A 536 -0.78 16.41 13.96
CA SER A 536 -1.42 16.33 15.27
C SER A 536 -0.69 15.39 16.24
N TYR A 537 -0.02 14.35 15.73
CA TYR A 537 0.90 13.51 16.51
C TYR A 537 2.24 14.18 16.80
N VAL A 538 2.85 14.87 15.83
CA VAL A 538 4.15 15.55 16.00
C VAL A 538 4.09 16.70 17.00
N CYS A 539 2.96 17.43 17.02
CA CYS A 539 2.76 18.56 17.91
C CYS A 539 1.34 18.50 18.55
N PRO A 540 1.13 17.66 19.58
CA PRO A 540 -0.16 17.56 20.25
C PRO A 540 -0.51 18.85 21.00
N GLU A 541 -1.81 19.13 21.17
CA GLU A 541 -2.22 20.23 22.05
C GLU A 541 -1.82 19.95 23.50
N LYS A 542 -1.25 20.95 24.16
CA LYS A 542 -1.06 20.89 25.62
C LYS A 542 -2.42 20.84 26.29
N LYS A 543 -2.82 19.68 26.81
CA LYS A 543 -3.95 19.56 27.72
C LYS A 543 -3.77 20.60 28.83
N LYS A 544 -4.69 21.57 28.92
CA LYS A 544 -4.76 22.45 30.09
C LYS A 544 -5.11 21.57 31.28
N ASN A 545 -4.13 21.21 32.10
CA ASN A 545 -4.38 20.54 33.36
C ASN A 545 -5.30 21.44 34.19
N HIS A 546 -6.58 21.09 34.25
CA HIS A 546 -7.47 21.59 35.29
C HIS A 546 -7.06 20.88 36.56
N GLN A 547 -6.08 21.46 37.27
CA GLN A 547 -5.91 21.21 38.68
C GLN A 547 -7.24 21.59 39.35
N LYS A 548 -7.91 20.57 39.89
CA LYS A 548 -8.93 20.70 40.93
C LYS A 548 -8.27 20.37 42.26
#